data_AF-A0A2A4ZWC7-F1
#
_entry.id   AF-A0A2A4ZWC7-F1
#
_cell.length_a   1.000
_cell.length_b   1.000
_cell.length_c   1.000
_cell.angle_alpha   90.00
_cell.angle_beta   90.00
_cell.angle_gamma   90.00
#
_symmetry.space_group_name_H-M   'P 1'
#
loop_
_entity.id
_entity.type
_entity.pdbx_description
1 polymer ?
#
loop_
_entity_poly.entity_id
_entity_poly.type
_entity_poly.pdbx_seq_one_letter_code
_entity_poly.pdbx_strand_id
1 'polypeptide(L)'
;GWSEEGLHIAVDIDDDNTTSHDRDAKRWIGDCLLLVLDTKGDGGVRPRSDDQVLTLAFVPPRPQPVPEEGETDESGEDPPPFRDEDEDGPEGEHIVVRKADGTGAVYEMTIPWKGIAEQRGEDDFVPWPGMRMRIGIAVTDDDTGSGATKYLALTPGMVLHRDLDRIWEGCCPDLMLPVRLDR
;
A
#
# COMPACT_ATOMS: atom_id res chain seq x y z
N GLY A 1 10.83 10.38 -1.09
CA GLY A 1 11.16 11.79 -0.79
C GLY A 1 10.30 12.29 0.35
N TRP A 2 10.43 13.55 0.75
CA TRP A 2 9.56 14.14 1.77
C TRP A 2 9.36 15.64 1.52
N SER A 3 8.22 16.18 1.94
CA SER A 3 7.87 17.60 1.87
C SER A 3 7.11 18.04 3.12
N GLU A 4 6.59 19.27 3.15
CA GLU A 4 5.68 19.72 4.22
C GLU A 4 4.34 18.95 4.23
N GLU A 5 3.94 18.38 3.09
CA GLU A 5 2.66 17.66 2.95
C GLU A 5 2.75 16.24 3.50
N GLY A 6 3.88 15.56 3.27
CA GLY A 6 4.02 14.17 3.70
C GLY A 6 5.31 13.47 3.28
N LEU A 7 5.31 12.17 3.55
CA LEU A 7 6.31 11.21 3.07
C LEU A 7 5.90 10.71 1.68
N HIS A 8 6.74 10.98 0.68
CA HIS A 8 6.50 10.56 -0.70
C HIS A 8 7.19 9.24 -1.01
N ILE A 9 6.45 8.25 -1.47
CA ILE A 9 6.95 6.94 -1.88
C ILE A 9 6.59 6.73 -3.35
N ALA A 10 7.59 6.38 -4.16
CA ALA A 10 7.39 5.98 -5.54
C ALA A 10 8.01 4.59 -5.73
N VAL A 11 7.23 3.65 -6.27
CA VAL A 11 7.65 2.28 -6.54
C VAL A 11 7.28 1.92 -7.96
N ASP A 12 8.29 1.55 -8.74
CA ASP A 12 8.13 1.09 -10.12
C ASP A 12 8.29 -0.44 -10.14
N ILE A 13 7.24 -1.16 -10.53
CA ILE A 13 7.22 -2.63 -10.55
C ILE A 13 7.01 -3.12 -11.98
N ASP A 14 7.88 -4.06 -12.38
CA ASP A 14 7.72 -4.86 -13.59
C ASP A 14 7.10 -6.22 -13.26
N ASP A 15 6.00 -6.54 -13.92
CA ASP A 15 5.31 -7.82 -13.88
C ASP A 15 4.68 -8.14 -15.24
N ASP A 16 5.00 -9.30 -15.78
CA ASP A 16 4.48 -9.75 -17.08
C ASP A 16 2.99 -10.15 -17.01
N ASN A 17 2.46 -10.41 -15.81
CA ASN A 17 1.11 -10.89 -15.61
C ASN A 17 0.43 -10.27 -14.39
N THR A 18 -0.43 -9.28 -14.63
CA THR A 18 -1.11 -8.56 -13.55
C THR A 18 -2.46 -9.18 -13.18
N THR A 19 -2.62 -9.60 -11.93
CA THR A 19 -3.87 -10.07 -11.33
C THR A 19 -4.40 -9.06 -10.32
N SER A 20 -5.67 -8.69 -10.42
CA SER A 20 -6.31 -7.78 -9.46
C SER A 20 -6.32 -8.37 -8.04
N HIS A 21 -5.86 -7.58 -7.06
CA HIS A 21 -5.89 -7.99 -5.66
C HIS A 21 -7.32 -8.06 -5.11
N ASP A 22 -7.65 -9.18 -4.48
CA ASP A 22 -8.89 -9.35 -3.72
C ASP A 22 -8.63 -8.96 -2.24
N ARG A 23 -9.13 -7.79 -1.86
CA ARG A 23 -8.94 -7.22 -0.50
C ARG A 23 -9.74 -7.98 0.57
N ASP A 24 -10.82 -8.66 0.18
CA ASP A 24 -11.71 -9.40 1.09
C ASP A 24 -11.27 -10.87 1.26
N ALA A 25 -10.30 -11.31 0.46
CA ALA A 25 -9.73 -12.63 0.59
C ALA A 25 -9.02 -12.80 1.95
N LYS A 26 -8.96 -14.03 2.45
CA LYS A 26 -8.15 -14.36 3.65
C LYS A 26 -6.66 -14.50 3.35
N ARG A 27 -6.31 -14.57 2.07
CA ARG A 27 -4.95 -14.82 1.57
C ARG A 27 -4.59 -13.75 0.55
N TRP A 28 -3.31 -13.62 0.25
CA TRP A 28 -2.77 -12.76 -0.81
C TRP A 28 -3.24 -13.22 -2.20
N ILE A 29 -4.48 -12.94 -2.59
CA ILE A 29 -5.00 -13.25 -3.94
C ILE A 29 -4.82 -12.01 -4.80
N GLY A 30 -4.16 -12.15 -5.95
CA GLY A 30 -3.75 -11.05 -6.80
C GLY A 30 -2.51 -10.27 -6.32
N ASP A 31 -2.07 -9.33 -7.15
CA ASP A 31 -0.80 -8.63 -6.96
C ASP A 31 -1.01 -7.37 -6.13
N CYS A 32 -0.18 -7.21 -5.11
CA CYS A 32 -0.24 -6.04 -4.25
C CYS A 32 1.13 -5.59 -3.76
N LEU A 33 1.23 -4.27 -3.54
CA LEU A 33 2.33 -3.61 -2.86
C LEU A 33 1.95 -3.51 -1.38
N LEU A 34 2.84 -3.95 -0.52
CA LEU A 34 2.75 -3.84 0.92
C LEU A 34 3.80 -2.87 1.42
N LEU A 35 3.37 -1.97 2.29
CA LEU A 35 4.24 -1.07 3.03
C LEU A 35 3.99 -1.24 4.52
N VAL A 36 5.06 -1.30 5.29
CA VAL A 36 5.01 -1.29 6.75
C VAL A 36 5.87 -0.15 7.26
N LEU A 37 5.32 0.66 8.14
CA LEU A 37 5.99 1.83 8.69
C LEU A 37 6.17 1.63 10.20
N ASP A 38 7.42 1.49 10.65
CA ASP A 38 7.81 1.74 12.04
C ASP A 38 7.92 3.26 12.18
N THR A 39 6.83 3.86 12.67
CA THR A 39 6.68 5.31 12.67
C THR A 39 7.66 5.98 13.60
N LYS A 40 7.99 5.37 14.75
CA LYS A 40 8.95 5.89 15.75
C LYS A 40 10.41 5.65 15.39
N GLY A 41 10.67 4.69 14.49
CA GLY A 41 12.00 4.30 14.08
C GLY A 41 12.80 3.64 15.20
N ASP A 42 12.10 3.12 16.22
CA ASP A 42 12.71 2.55 17.42
C ASP A 42 13.02 1.06 17.29
N GLY A 43 12.59 0.44 16.18
CA GLY A 43 12.90 -0.92 15.80
C GLY A 43 12.29 -1.97 16.73
N GLY A 44 12.99 -3.10 16.82
CA GLY A 44 12.57 -4.26 17.59
C GLY A 44 12.35 -5.50 16.72
N VAL A 45 12.31 -6.63 17.40
CA VAL A 45 12.12 -7.96 16.80
C VAL A 45 10.66 -8.27 16.45
N ARG A 46 9.73 -7.39 16.85
CA ARG A 46 8.29 -7.50 16.59
C ARG A 46 7.69 -6.11 16.40
N PRO A 47 6.61 -5.99 15.62
CA PRO A 47 5.90 -4.74 15.46
C PRO A 47 5.26 -4.26 16.77
N ARG A 48 5.04 -2.95 16.88
CA ARG A 48 4.38 -2.28 17.99
C ARG A 48 3.05 -1.66 17.57
N SER A 49 2.30 -1.17 18.54
CA SER A 49 0.98 -0.57 18.31
C SER A 49 1.00 0.69 17.45
N ASP A 50 2.16 1.35 17.38
CA ASP A 50 2.42 2.55 16.58
C ASP A 50 3.02 2.24 15.20
N ASP A 51 3.14 0.96 14.82
CA ASP A 51 3.49 0.59 13.46
C ASP A 51 2.24 0.58 12.58
N GLN A 52 2.39 0.90 11.30
CA GLN A 52 1.30 0.96 10.33
C GLN A 52 1.55 -0.02 9.17
N VAL A 53 0.50 -0.70 8.70
CA VAL A 53 0.52 -1.49 7.47
C VAL A 53 -0.37 -0.83 6.44
N LEU A 54 0.11 -0.76 5.20
CA LEU A 54 -0.61 -0.26 4.04
C LEU A 54 -0.54 -1.34 2.96
N THR A 55 -1.70 -1.71 2.40
CA THR A 55 -1.79 -2.66 1.29
C THR A 55 -2.44 -1.97 0.09
N LEU A 56 -1.74 -1.94 -1.03
CA LEU A 56 -2.17 -1.28 -2.27
C LEU A 56 -2.21 -2.29 -3.42
N ALA A 57 -3.36 -2.42 -4.07
CA ALA A 57 -3.55 -3.31 -5.21
C ALA A 57 -2.80 -2.80 -6.47
N PHE A 58 -2.31 -3.71 -7.33
CA PHE A 58 -1.67 -3.37 -8.63
C PHE A 58 -2.67 -2.83 -9.65
N VAL A 59 -3.89 -3.33 -9.55
CA VAL A 59 -5.00 -2.94 -10.40
C VAL A 59 -6.08 -2.43 -9.46
N PRO A 60 -6.65 -1.23 -9.73
CA PRO A 60 -7.84 -0.78 -9.03
C PRO A 60 -8.90 -1.90 -9.04
N PRO A 61 -9.64 -2.13 -7.95
CA PRO A 61 -10.73 -3.09 -7.94
C PRO A 61 -11.62 -2.82 -9.15
N ARG A 62 -11.95 -3.87 -9.92
CA ARG A 62 -12.98 -3.71 -10.96
C ARG A 62 -14.27 -3.29 -10.26
N PRO A 63 -15.00 -2.29 -10.78
CA PRO A 63 -16.33 -2.00 -10.27
C PRO A 63 -17.12 -3.30 -10.23
N GLN A 64 -17.70 -3.63 -9.07
CA GLN A 64 -18.60 -4.77 -9.01
C GLN A 64 -19.70 -4.54 -10.06
N PRO A 65 -20.03 -5.55 -10.89
CA PRO A 65 -21.15 -5.40 -11.80
C PRO A 65 -22.39 -5.12 -10.96
N VAL A 66 -22.93 -3.91 -11.13
CA VAL A 66 -24.22 -3.53 -10.56
C VAL A 66 -25.21 -4.61 -10.98
N PRO A 67 -26.00 -5.21 -10.07
CA PRO A 67 -27.06 -6.12 -10.48
C PRO A 67 -27.93 -5.40 -11.51
N GLU A 68 -28.11 -5.98 -12.70
CA GLU A 68 -28.96 -5.40 -13.74
C GLU A 68 -30.39 -5.25 -13.20
N GLU A 69 -30.75 -4.05 -12.78
CA GLU A 69 -32.14 -3.62 -12.69
C GLU A 69 -32.47 -2.81 -13.94
N GLY A 70 -33.11 -3.49 -14.90
CA GLY A 70 -34.08 -2.89 -15.82
C GLY A 70 -33.55 -1.94 -16.90
N GLU A 71 -33.80 -2.33 -18.15
CA GLU A 71 -33.70 -1.52 -19.37
C GLU A 71 -34.06 -0.03 -19.18
N THR A 72 -33.21 0.90 -19.63
CA THR A 72 -33.59 2.01 -20.53
C THR A 72 -32.39 2.79 -21.06
N ASP A 73 -32.58 3.30 -22.27
CA ASP A 73 -31.67 3.81 -23.29
C ASP A 73 -30.94 5.14 -23.02
N GLU A 74 -29.87 5.32 -23.82
CA GLU A 74 -29.34 6.57 -24.40
C GLU A 74 -28.75 7.67 -23.50
N SER A 75 -27.43 7.72 -23.39
CA SER A 75 -26.61 8.91 -23.72
C SER A 75 -25.12 8.60 -23.61
N GLY A 76 -24.37 8.93 -24.65
CA GLY A 76 -22.90 8.93 -24.62
C GLY A 76 -22.36 10.17 -23.92
N GLU A 77 -21.11 10.03 -23.48
CA GLU A 77 -20.13 11.01 -23.00
C GLU A 77 -19.88 11.07 -21.48
N ASP A 78 -18.61 10.79 -21.21
CA ASP A 78 -17.76 10.77 -20.02
C ASP A 78 -18.12 9.83 -18.83
N PRO A 79 -17.25 8.86 -18.50
CA PRO A 79 -17.37 8.16 -17.23
C PRO A 79 -17.18 9.20 -16.10
N PRO A 80 -18.04 9.21 -15.07
CA PRO A 80 -17.94 10.17 -14.00
C PRO A 80 -16.59 10.03 -13.29
N PRO A 81 -15.99 11.14 -12.79
CA PRO A 81 -14.84 11.04 -11.90
C PRO A 81 -15.23 10.16 -10.72
N PHE A 82 -14.35 9.20 -10.44
CA PHE A 82 -14.56 8.08 -9.51
C PHE A 82 -15.22 8.52 -8.21
N ARG A 83 -16.23 7.77 -7.76
CA ARG A 83 -16.78 7.90 -6.41
C ARG A 83 -15.71 7.47 -5.42
N ASP A 84 -15.38 8.36 -4.50
CA ASP A 84 -14.70 8.06 -3.25
C ASP A 84 -15.59 7.11 -2.42
N GLU A 85 -15.44 5.81 -2.60
CA GLU A 85 -16.03 4.80 -1.71
C GLU A 85 -14.90 3.86 -1.27
N ASP A 86 -14.24 4.24 -0.17
CA ASP A 86 -14.23 3.48 1.10
C ASP A 86 -13.40 4.24 2.17
N GLU A 87 -14.05 4.60 3.29
CA GLU A 87 -13.46 5.30 4.46
C GLU A 87 -12.33 4.53 5.17
N ASP A 88 -11.97 3.32 4.72
CA ASP A 88 -10.93 2.45 5.29
C ASP A 88 -9.62 2.43 4.46
N GLY A 89 -9.49 3.29 3.45
CA GLY A 89 -8.21 3.56 2.78
C GLY A 89 -7.27 4.41 3.65
N PRO A 90 -5.94 4.29 3.52
CA PRO A 90 -5.04 5.19 4.23
C PRO A 90 -5.29 6.65 3.84
N GLU A 91 -5.39 7.54 4.82
CA GLU A 91 -5.44 8.99 4.57
C GLU A 91 -4.22 9.39 3.72
N GLY A 92 -4.42 10.01 2.55
CA GLY A 92 -3.35 10.45 1.67
C GLY A 92 -3.67 10.37 0.19
N GLU A 93 -2.90 11.11 -0.61
CA GLU A 93 -2.98 11.01 -2.08
C GLU A 93 -2.19 9.79 -2.54
N HIS A 94 -2.82 8.93 -3.33
CA HIS A 94 -2.15 7.81 -3.99
C HIS A 94 -2.61 7.68 -5.43
N ILE A 95 -1.67 7.38 -6.32
CA ILE A 95 -1.88 7.19 -7.74
C ILE A 95 -1.25 5.84 -8.11
N VAL A 96 -2.05 4.99 -8.75
CA VAL A 96 -1.59 3.73 -9.32
C VAL A 96 -1.78 3.81 -10.83
N VAL A 97 -0.67 3.80 -11.58
CA VAL A 97 -0.69 3.86 -13.04
C VAL A 97 -0.18 2.56 -13.61
N ARG A 98 -1.02 1.85 -14.36
CA ARG A 98 -0.56 0.69 -15.15
C ARG A 98 0.37 1.17 -16.25
N LYS A 99 1.50 0.49 -16.45
CA LYS A 99 2.42 0.82 -17.55
C LYS A 99 1.77 0.57 -18.91
N ALA A 100 2.09 1.43 -19.88
CA ALA A 100 1.48 1.40 -21.21
C ALA A 100 1.86 0.16 -22.04
N ASP A 101 3.02 -0.45 -21.75
CA ASP A 101 3.47 -1.72 -22.31
C ASP A 101 2.79 -2.95 -21.67
N GLY A 102 2.01 -2.72 -20.60
CA GLY A 102 1.26 -3.75 -19.91
C GLY A 102 2.06 -4.55 -18.88
N THR A 103 3.34 -4.24 -18.69
CA THR A 103 4.28 -5.04 -17.88
C THR A 103 4.36 -4.59 -16.42
N GLY A 104 3.24 -4.20 -15.80
CA GLY A 104 3.19 -3.87 -14.37
C GLY A 104 2.59 -2.49 -14.08
N ALA A 105 3.03 -1.89 -12.97
CA ALA A 105 2.44 -0.69 -12.41
C ALA A 105 3.47 0.23 -11.74
N VAL A 106 3.21 1.53 -11.83
CA VAL A 106 3.91 2.57 -11.08
C VAL A 106 3.00 3.06 -9.97
N TYR A 107 3.53 3.03 -8.75
CA TYR A 107 2.90 3.55 -7.55
C TYR A 107 3.54 4.87 -7.19
N GLU A 108 2.72 5.88 -6.97
CA GLU A 108 3.12 7.13 -6.35
C GLU A 108 2.16 7.43 -5.21
N MET A 109 2.68 7.69 -4.02
CA MET A 109 1.83 8.04 -2.87
C MET A 109 2.50 9.05 -1.97
N THR A 110 1.66 9.82 -1.28
CA THR A 110 2.03 10.74 -0.22
C THR A 110 1.29 10.31 1.05
N ILE A 111 2.06 9.83 2.04
CA ILE A 111 1.54 9.55 3.38
C ILE A 111 1.60 10.87 4.18
N PRO A 112 0.46 11.47 4.57
CA PRO A 112 0.44 12.73 5.28
C PRO A 112 1.11 12.61 6.64
N TRP A 113 1.84 13.66 7.05
CA TRP A 113 2.45 13.68 8.38
C TRP A 113 1.43 13.61 9.51
N LYS A 114 0.22 14.10 9.25
CA LYS A 114 -0.91 14.00 10.17
C LYS A 114 -1.15 12.54 10.60
N GLY A 115 -1.32 11.63 9.64
CA GLY A 115 -1.54 10.21 9.95
C GLY A 115 -0.34 9.55 10.64
N ILE A 116 0.88 9.92 10.26
CA ILE A 116 2.10 9.42 10.91
C ILE A 116 2.18 9.87 12.38
N ALA A 117 1.89 11.14 12.66
CA ALA A 117 1.91 11.69 14.02
C ALA A 117 0.77 11.13 14.89
N GLU A 118 -0.44 10.99 14.34
CA GLU A 118 -1.56 10.34 15.04
C GLU A 118 -1.19 8.92 15.48
N GLN A 119 -0.55 8.14 14.59
CA GLN A 119 -0.08 6.79 14.90
C GLN A 119 1.05 6.79 15.96
N ARG A 120 1.90 7.82 15.97
CA ARG A 120 2.94 8.00 16.99
C ARG A 120 2.37 8.44 18.35
N GLY A 121 1.12 8.92 18.39
CA GLY A 121 0.49 9.55 19.56
C GLY A 121 1.00 10.96 19.81
N GLU A 122 1.34 11.69 18.74
CA GLU A 122 1.89 13.04 18.76
C GLU A 122 0.84 14.06 18.28
N ASP A 123 0.75 15.20 18.96
CA ASP A 123 -0.19 16.28 18.62
C ASP A 123 0.39 17.26 17.57
N ASP A 124 1.70 17.18 17.30
CA ASP A 124 2.39 17.99 16.29
C ASP A 124 2.61 17.16 15.03
N PHE A 125 2.21 17.72 13.89
CA PHE A 125 2.23 17.07 12.59
C PHE A 125 3.42 17.52 11.73
N VAL A 126 4.27 18.42 12.22
CA VAL A 126 5.41 18.92 11.44
C VAL A 126 6.59 17.95 11.58
N PRO A 127 7.09 17.36 10.48
CA PRO A 127 8.29 16.53 10.56
C PRO A 127 9.48 17.41 10.96
N TRP A 128 10.35 16.91 11.83
CA TRP A 128 11.61 17.60 12.14
C TRP A 128 12.79 16.95 11.40
N PRO A 129 13.78 17.73 10.94
CA PRO A 129 15.03 17.18 10.45
C PRO A 129 15.66 16.20 11.45
N GLY A 130 15.95 15.01 10.98
CA GLY A 130 16.46 13.91 11.80
C GLY A 130 15.40 13.02 12.44
N MET A 131 14.11 13.25 12.18
CA MET A 131 13.06 12.27 12.46
C MET A 131 13.45 10.92 11.86
N ARG A 132 13.23 9.87 12.65
CA ARG A 132 13.57 8.50 12.30
C ARG A 132 12.31 7.68 12.16
N MET A 133 12.36 6.76 11.21
CA MET A 133 11.34 5.80 10.90
C MET A 133 11.99 4.60 10.23
N ARG A 134 11.26 3.51 10.07
CA ARG A 134 11.72 2.40 9.23
C ARG A 134 10.61 1.96 8.29
N ILE A 135 11.01 1.55 7.09
CA ILE A 135 10.08 1.17 6.04
C ILE A 135 10.35 -0.27 5.62
N GLY A 136 9.32 -1.11 5.75
CA GLY A 136 9.21 -2.39 5.08
C GLY A 136 8.49 -2.19 3.75
N ILE A 137 9.06 -2.73 2.67
CA ILE A 137 8.43 -2.75 1.34
C ILE A 137 8.44 -4.18 0.84
N ALA A 138 7.28 -4.69 0.45
CA ALA A 138 7.15 -6.00 -0.18
C ALA A 138 6.11 -5.95 -1.31
N VAL A 139 6.23 -6.86 -2.26
CA VAL A 139 5.26 -7.08 -3.33
C VAL A 139 4.93 -8.56 -3.42
N THR A 140 3.68 -8.87 -3.69
CA THR A 140 3.22 -10.22 -4.03
C THR A 140 2.87 -10.31 -5.50
N ASP A 141 3.15 -11.49 -6.07
CA ASP A 141 2.82 -11.84 -7.46
C ASP A 141 2.00 -13.15 -7.43
N ASP A 142 0.76 -13.05 -7.93
CA ASP A 142 -0.20 -14.12 -8.14
C ASP A 142 -0.51 -14.30 -9.64
N ASP A 143 0.39 -15.01 -10.30
CA ASP A 143 0.17 -15.55 -11.65
C ASP A 143 -1.09 -16.43 -11.85
N THR A 144 -1.71 -16.92 -10.76
CA THR A 144 -2.72 -18.00 -10.82
C THR A 144 -4.14 -17.55 -10.52
N GLY A 145 -4.31 -16.39 -9.88
CA GLY A 145 -5.58 -15.93 -9.30
C GLY A 145 -6.06 -16.76 -8.11
N SER A 146 -5.20 -17.58 -7.51
CA SER A 146 -5.56 -18.47 -6.39
C SER A 146 -4.74 -18.21 -5.11
N GLY A 147 -3.83 -17.24 -5.19
CA GLY A 147 -2.90 -16.88 -4.13
C GLY A 147 -1.49 -16.65 -4.66
N ALA A 148 -0.81 -15.67 -4.08
CA ALA A 148 0.55 -15.27 -4.41
C ALA A 148 1.49 -16.48 -4.44
N THR A 149 2.18 -16.63 -5.57
CA THR A 149 3.16 -17.69 -5.80
C THR A 149 4.58 -17.20 -5.54
N LYS A 150 4.79 -15.89 -5.69
CA LYS A 150 6.07 -15.22 -5.45
C LYS A 150 5.84 -14.02 -4.54
N TYR A 151 6.89 -13.66 -3.81
CA TYR A 151 6.96 -12.37 -3.14
C TYR A 151 8.39 -11.85 -3.23
N LEU A 152 8.53 -10.54 -3.24
CA LEU A 152 9.80 -9.87 -3.16
C LEU A 152 9.72 -8.82 -2.06
N ALA A 153 10.71 -8.78 -1.18
CA ALA A 153 10.84 -7.77 -0.14
C ALA A 153 12.15 -7.01 -0.31
N LEU A 154 12.11 -5.69 -0.10
CA LEU A 154 13.30 -4.84 -0.19
C LEU A 154 14.33 -5.20 0.90
N THR A 155 13.85 -5.59 2.07
CA THR A 155 14.70 -6.00 3.19
C THR A 155 14.19 -7.29 3.83
N PRO A 156 15.01 -8.00 4.63
CA PRO A 156 14.60 -9.21 5.32
C PRO A 156 13.57 -8.98 6.44
N GLY A 157 13.22 -7.73 6.74
CA GLY A 157 12.26 -7.37 7.79
C GLY A 157 10.80 -7.63 7.43
N MET A 158 10.53 -8.11 6.21
CA MET A 158 9.20 -8.43 5.71
C MET A 158 9.16 -9.88 5.23
N VAL A 159 8.55 -10.75 6.02
CA VAL A 159 8.19 -12.11 5.62
C VAL A 159 6.67 -12.23 5.66
N LEU A 160 6.06 -12.56 4.52
CA LEU A 160 4.60 -12.60 4.44
C LEU A 160 4.07 -13.93 4.95
N HIS A 161 3.18 -13.89 5.93
CA HIS A 161 2.40 -15.05 6.32
C HIS A 161 1.37 -15.37 5.22
N ARG A 162 0.96 -16.63 5.06
CA ARG A 162 -0.04 -17.02 4.04
C ARG A 162 -1.39 -16.30 4.21
N ASP A 163 -1.75 -16.06 5.47
CA ASP A 163 -2.99 -15.40 5.87
C ASP A 163 -2.73 -13.90 6.08
N LEU A 164 -3.58 -13.06 5.48
CA LEU A 164 -3.49 -11.59 5.50
C LEU A 164 -3.48 -11.02 6.92
N ASP A 165 -4.41 -11.48 7.77
CA ASP A 165 -4.56 -11.02 9.17
C ASP A 165 -3.33 -11.26 10.05
N ARG A 166 -2.39 -12.09 9.59
CA ARG A 166 -1.19 -12.49 10.33
C ARG A 166 0.07 -11.83 9.78
N ILE A 167 -0.05 -10.79 8.96
CA ILE A 167 1.08 -10.05 8.38
C ILE A 167 2.13 -9.64 9.42
N TRP A 168 1.67 -9.20 10.60
CA TRP A 168 2.54 -8.73 11.68
C TRP A 168 3.48 -9.80 12.24
N GLU A 169 3.15 -11.09 12.09
CA GLU A 169 3.97 -12.18 12.62
C GLU A 169 5.31 -12.33 11.91
N GLY A 170 5.38 -11.95 10.63
CA GLY A 170 6.60 -12.00 9.84
C GLY A 170 7.29 -10.65 9.66
N CYS A 171 6.82 -9.62 10.36
CA CYS A 171 7.43 -8.29 10.35
C CYS A 171 8.48 -8.17 11.46
N CYS A 172 9.69 -7.70 11.12
CA CYS A 172 10.78 -7.43 12.05
C CYS A 172 11.33 -6.02 11.80
N PRO A 173 10.87 -5.00 12.56
CA PRO A 173 11.31 -3.61 12.40
C PRO A 173 12.84 -3.43 12.41
N ASP A 174 13.59 -4.19 13.21
CA ASP A 174 15.06 -4.11 13.22
C ASP A 174 15.72 -4.39 11.87
N LEU A 175 15.05 -5.17 11.01
CA LEU A 175 15.51 -5.57 9.69
C LEU A 175 14.83 -4.77 8.56
N MET A 176 13.97 -3.80 8.88
CA MET A 176 13.39 -2.86 7.91
C MET A 176 14.39 -1.77 7.53
N LEU A 177 14.14 -1.09 6.40
CA LEU A 177 15.00 -0.03 5.90
C LEU A 177 14.97 1.17 6.86
N PRO A 178 16.07 1.56 7.51
CA PRO A 178 16.09 2.75 8.34
C PRO A 178 16.01 3.99 7.46
N VAL A 179 15.08 4.88 7.78
CA VAL A 179 14.89 6.16 7.11
C VAL A 179 15.10 7.29 8.12
N ARG A 180 15.84 8.30 7.67
CA ARG A 180 16.07 9.53 8.41
C ARG A 180 15.76 10.70 7.49
N LEU A 181 14.93 11.63 7.94
CA LEU A 181 14.67 12.85 7.19
C LEU A 181 15.91 13.73 7.28
N ASP A 182 16.60 13.91 6.15
CA ASP A 182 17.69 14.87 6.03
C ASP A 182 17.13 16.30 5.91
N ARG A 183 18.02 17.29 6.09
CA ARG A 183 17.68 18.72 6.03
C ARG A 183 17.30 19.18 4.63
#